data_AF-A0A6J4VBV3-F1
#
_entry.id   AF-A0A6J4VBV3-F1
#
_cell.length_a   1.000
_cell.length_b   1.000
_cell.length_c   1.000
_cell.angle_alpha   90.00
_cell.angle_beta   90.00
_cell.angle_gamma   90.00
#
_symmetry.space_group_name_H-M   'P 1'
#
loop_
_entity.id
_entity.type
_entity.pdbx_description
1 polymer ?
#
loop_
_entity_poly.entity_id
_entity_poly.type
_entity_poly.pdbx_seq_one_letter_code
_entity_poly.pdbx_strand_id
1 'polypeptide(L)'
;AGRTVRLVWLTPLLRDAGVVDRLMTADVPSLVAIGTADHHYDQGVIDQLTTRPAVSLSIVEGANHSFDQRGSIDRSLANISQVVEGVRAFAFAD
;
A
#
# COMPACT_ATOMS: atom_id res chain seq x y z
N ALA A 1 -9.06 -28.07 0.64
CA ALA A 1 -7.92 -27.12 0.61
C ALA A 1 -8.39 -25.81 1.23
N GLY A 2 -7.67 -25.27 2.21
CA GLY A 2 -8.04 -24.01 2.87
C GLY A 2 -7.97 -22.85 1.88
N ARG A 3 -8.96 -21.95 1.90
CA ARG A 3 -8.95 -20.74 1.08
C ARG A 3 -7.95 -19.76 1.69
N THR A 4 -6.88 -19.44 0.99
CA THR A 4 -5.93 -18.39 1.40
C THR A 4 -6.58 -17.02 1.18
N VAL A 5 -6.71 -16.23 2.24
CA VAL A 5 -7.14 -14.83 2.16
C VAL A 5 -5.89 -13.96 1.97
N ARG A 6 -5.95 -12.99 1.05
CA ARG A 6 -4.93 -11.97 0.83
C ARG A 6 -5.58 -10.60 1.02
N LEU A 7 -4.89 -9.65 1.65
CA LEU A 7 -5.40 -8.30 1.89
C LEU A 7 -4.67 -7.27 1.04
N VAL A 8 -5.41 -6.30 0.51
CA VAL A 8 -4.84 -5.14 -0.19
C VAL A 8 -5.29 -3.89 0.54
N TRP A 9 -4.31 -3.12 1.03
CA TRP A 9 -4.49 -1.86 1.73
C TRP A 9 -4.10 -0.73 0.79
N LEU A 10 -5.10 -0.01 0.27
CA LEU A 10 -4.89 1.14 -0.59
C LEU A 10 -4.97 2.40 0.26
N THR A 11 -3.89 3.19 0.22
CA THR A 11 -3.69 4.44 0.96
C THR A 11 -4.20 4.39 2.41
N PRO A 12 -3.76 3.40 3.21
CA PRO A 12 -4.21 3.27 4.59
C PRO A 12 -3.82 4.49 5.42
N LEU A 13 -4.65 4.81 6.41
CA LEU A 13 -4.43 5.93 7.31
C LEU A 13 -3.30 5.60 8.31
N LEU A 14 -2.02 5.70 7.92
CA LEU A 14 -0.89 5.28 8.79
C LEU A 14 -0.69 6.16 10.03
N ARG A 15 -1.46 7.25 10.17
CA ARG A 15 -1.52 8.06 11.40
C ARG A 15 -2.63 7.65 12.36
N ASP A 16 -3.52 6.75 11.94
CA ASP A 16 -4.55 6.18 12.80
C ASP A 16 -3.98 4.93 13.48
N ALA A 17 -3.87 4.96 14.81
CA ALA A 17 -3.30 3.87 15.59
C ALA A 17 -4.07 2.55 15.38
N GLY A 18 -5.39 2.58 15.21
CA GLY A 18 -6.18 1.39 14.99
C GLY A 18 -5.94 0.76 13.61
N VAL A 19 -5.65 1.58 12.59
CA VAL A 19 -5.22 1.08 11.27
C VAL A 19 -3.82 0.47 11.34
N VAL A 20 -2.89 1.15 12.00
CA VAL A 20 -1.52 0.64 12.20
C VAL A 20 -1.53 -0.67 12.97
N ASP A 21 -2.26 -0.75 14.07
CA ASP A 21 -2.39 -1.97 14.88
C ASP A 21 -2.87 -3.14 14.01
N ARG A 22 -3.92 -2.94 13.19
CA ARG A 22 -4.43 -3.98 12.29
C ARG A 22 -3.43 -4.42 11.23
N LEU A 23 -2.66 -3.48 10.66
CA LEU A 23 -1.57 -3.80 9.73
C LEU A 23 -0.45 -4.61 10.43
N MET A 24 -0.14 -4.26 11.67
CA MET A 24 0.89 -4.92 12.49
C MET A 24 0.43 -6.26 13.08
N THR A 25 -0.86 -6.55 13.13
CA THR A 25 -1.38 -7.85 13.58
C THR A 25 -1.92 -8.71 12.44
N ALA A 26 -1.85 -8.24 11.20
CA ALA A 26 -2.29 -9.04 10.05
C ALA A 26 -1.29 -10.18 9.81
N ASP A 27 -1.76 -11.42 9.99
CA ASP A 27 -1.00 -12.65 9.77
C ASP A 27 -1.27 -13.29 8.39
N VAL A 28 -2.05 -12.60 7.56
CA VAL A 28 -2.30 -12.98 6.17
C VAL A 28 -1.42 -12.17 5.23
N PRO A 29 -1.03 -12.74 4.06
CA PRO A 29 -0.33 -11.97 3.05
C PRO A 29 -1.06 -10.66 2.78
N SER A 30 -0.33 -9.55 2.84
CA SER A 30 -0.88 -8.21 2.71
C SER A 30 -0.03 -7.38 1.75
N LEU A 31 -0.68 -6.63 0.86
CA LEU A 31 -0.04 -5.57 0.07
C LEU A 31 -0.48 -4.22 0.63
N VAL A 32 0.47 -3.33 0.92
CA VAL A 32 0.20 -1.94 1.26
C VAL A 32 0.68 -1.05 0.11
N ALA A 33 -0.24 -0.31 -0.51
CA ALA A 33 0.08 0.68 -1.53
C ALA A 33 -0.22 2.08 -1.01
N ILE A 34 0.78 2.97 -0.99
CA ILE A 34 0.62 4.34 -0.48
C ILE A 34 1.55 5.31 -1.21
N GLY A 35 1.08 6.54 -1.40
CA GLY A 35 1.86 7.61 -1.98
C GLY A 35 2.67 8.39 -0.95
N THR A 36 3.89 8.84 -1.29
CA THR A 36 4.76 9.58 -0.34
C THR A 36 4.27 11.02 -0.07
N ALA A 37 3.41 11.56 -0.92
CA ALA A 37 2.77 12.87 -0.72
C ALA A 37 1.40 12.75 -0.02
N ASP A 38 0.96 11.55 0.32
CA ASP A 38 -0.24 11.36 1.16
C ASP A 38 0.02 11.91 2.56
N HIS A 39 -0.86 12.78 3.05
CA HIS A 39 -0.80 13.31 4.41
C HIS A 39 -0.86 12.25 5.52
N HIS A 40 -1.32 11.04 5.21
CA HIS A 40 -1.28 9.89 6.12
C HIS A 40 0.01 9.08 6.02
N TYR A 41 0.88 9.35 5.04
CA TYR A 41 2.18 8.69 4.96
C TYR A 41 2.99 8.91 6.24
N ASP A 42 3.59 7.84 6.74
CA ASP A 42 4.44 7.84 7.92
C ASP A 42 5.64 6.91 7.67
N GLN A 43 6.84 7.49 7.51
CA GLN A 43 8.05 6.73 7.23
C GLN A 43 8.37 5.74 8.36
N GLY A 44 8.13 6.10 9.62
CA GLY A 44 8.42 5.22 10.76
C GLY A 44 7.52 3.98 10.77
N VAL A 45 6.27 4.10 10.31
CA VAL A 45 5.38 2.95 10.10
C VAL A 45 5.84 2.12 8.90
N ILE A 46 6.24 2.75 7.79
CA ILE A 46 6.79 2.05 6.61
C ILE A 46 8.04 1.23 6.96
N ASP A 47 8.95 1.78 7.76
CA ASP A 47 10.17 1.08 8.20
C ASP A 47 9.82 -0.16 9.02
N GLN A 48 8.84 -0.06 9.92
CA GLN A 48 8.35 -1.21 10.69
C GLN A 48 7.71 -2.26 9.78
N LEU A 49 6.87 -1.85 8.81
CA LEU A 49 6.23 -2.78 7.87
C LEU A 49 7.25 -3.50 6.98
N THR A 50 8.37 -2.86 6.64
CA THR A 50 9.46 -3.47 5.85
C THR A 50 10.07 -4.69 6.54
N THR A 51 10.04 -4.74 7.87
CA THR A 51 10.52 -5.89 8.65
C THR A 51 9.54 -7.06 8.69
N ARG A 52 8.32 -6.91 8.16
CA ARG A 52 7.27 -7.95 8.21
C ARG A 52 7.28 -8.82 6.96
N PRO A 53 7.57 -10.14 7.06
CA PRO A 53 7.60 -11.02 5.90
C PRO A 53 6.25 -11.20 5.18
N ALA A 54 5.14 -11.04 5.90
CA ALA A 54 3.79 -11.15 5.35
C ALA A 54 3.32 -9.88 4.62
N VAL A 55 4.11 -8.79 4.64
CA VAL A 55 3.73 -7.51 4.06
C VAL A 55 4.61 -7.19 2.85
N SER A 56 3.97 -6.92 1.72
CA SER A 56 4.57 -6.32 0.54
C SER A 56 4.22 -4.84 0.49
N LEU A 57 5.16 -3.99 0.06
CA LEU A 57 4.97 -2.54 -0.03
C LEU A 57 5.03 -2.07 -1.48
N SER A 58 4.09 -1.20 -1.87
CA SER A 58 4.09 -0.46 -3.12
C SER A 58 4.06 1.04 -2.79
N ILE A 59 5.25 1.61 -2.61
CA ILE A 59 5.41 3.04 -2.30
C ILE A 59 5.47 3.81 -3.62
N VAL A 60 4.56 4.77 -3.78
CA VAL A 60 4.42 5.55 -5.02
C VAL A 60 4.91 6.97 -4.80
N GLU A 61 6.10 7.26 -5.32
CA GLU A 61 6.78 8.54 -5.10
C GLU A 61 5.96 9.73 -5.62
N GLY A 62 5.78 10.76 -4.79
CA GLY A 62 5.07 12.00 -5.15
C GLY A 62 3.55 11.87 -5.30
N ALA A 63 3.00 10.67 -5.14
CA ALA A 63 1.57 10.43 -5.24
C ALA A 63 0.85 10.80 -3.92
N ASN A 64 -0.36 11.35 -4.03
CA ASN A 64 -1.20 11.67 -2.88
C ASN A 64 -2.14 10.50 -2.55
N HIS A 65 -3.14 10.73 -1.68
CA HIS A 65 -4.08 9.74 -1.17
C HIS A 65 -4.91 9.01 -2.24
N SER A 66 -5.20 9.66 -3.38
CA SER A 66 -5.89 9.01 -4.51
C SER A 66 -4.92 8.51 -5.59
N PHE A 67 -3.62 8.44 -5.26
CA PHE A 67 -2.49 8.21 -6.17
C PHE A 67 -2.32 9.28 -7.26
N ASP A 68 -3.07 10.38 -7.20
CA ASP A 68 -2.91 11.51 -8.09
C ASP A 68 -1.63 12.29 -7.77
N GLN A 69 -1.11 12.99 -8.78
CA GLN A 69 -0.01 13.93 -8.64
C GLN A 69 -0.42 15.28 -9.22
N ARG A 70 -0.58 16.27 -8.33
CA ARG A 70 -1.07 17.59 -8.69
C ARG A 70 -0.24 18.21 -9.81
N GLY A 71 -0.92 18.70 -10.84
CA GLY A 71 -0.30 19.35 -11.99
C GLY A 71 0.18 18.40 -13.09
N SER A 72 -0.04 17.09 -12.96
CA SER A 72 0.27 16.14 -14.04
C SER A 72 -0.71 14.96 -14.08
N ILE A 73 -1.56 14.95 -15.11
CA ILE A 73 -2.46 13.82 -15.39
C ILE A 73 -1.64 12.58 -15.76
N ASP A 74 -0.61 12.73 -16.59
CA ASP A 74 0.23 11.60 -17.03
C ASP A 74 0.91 10.91 -15.84
N ARG A 75 1.42 11.67 -14.87
CA ARG A 75 1.96 11.10 -13.63
C ARG A 75 0.89 10.41 -12.81
N SER A 76 -0.30 11.01 -12.69
CA SER A 76 -1.42 10.38 -11.97
C SER A 76 -1.83 9.04 -12.61
N LEU A 77 -1.90 8.97 -13.95
CA LEU A 77 -2.17 7.73 -14.67
C LEU A 77 -1.05 6.70 -14.49
N ALA A 78 0.21 7.12 -14.53
CA ALA A 78 1.36 6.25 -14.30
C ALA A 78 1.35 5.67 -12.87
N ASN A 79 1.05 6.50 -11.87
CA ASN A 79 0.94 6.10 -10.46
C ASN A 79 -0.16 5.06 -10.27
N ILE A 80 -1.35 5.30 -10.82
CA ILE A 80 -2.46 4.33 -10.77
C ILE A 80 -2.07 3.02 -11.48
N SER A 81 -1.43 3.11 -12.63
CA SER A 81 -0.94 1.93 -13.37
C SER A 81 0.03 1.10 -12.52
N GLN A 82 1.00 1.74 -11.86
CA GLN A 82 1.93 1.06 -10.94
C GLN A 82 1.18 0.32 -9.82
N VAL A 83 0.17 0.96 -9.21
CA VAL A 83 -0.63 0.33 -8.15
C VAL A 83 -1.43 -0.85 -8.67
N VAL A 84 -2.08 -0.71 -9.83
CA VAL A 84 -2.85 -1.79 -10.46
C VAL A 84 -1.97 -2.99 -10.79
N GLU A 85 -0.77 -2.77 -11.34
CA GLU A 85 0.18 -3.86 -11.61
C GLU A 85 0.68 -4.52 -10.32
N GLY A 86 0.93 -3.75 -9.26
CA GLY A 86 1.27 -4.30 -7.94
C GLY A 86 0.15 -5.16 -7.36
N VAL A 87 -1.10 -4.70 -7.45
CA VAL A 87 -2.29 -5.47 -7.05
C VAL A 87 -2.45 -6.71 -7.92
N ARG A 88 -2.24 -6.60 -9.23
CA ARG A 88 -2.31 -7.74 -10.16
C ARG A 88 -1.32 -8.82 -9.75
N ALA A 89 -0.05 -8.45 -9.59
CA ALA A 89 1.02 -9.37 -9.20
C ALA A 89 0.76 -9.99 -7.82
N PHE A 90 0.25 -9.22 -6.86
CA PHE A 90 0.01 -9.72 -5.51
C PHE A 90 -1.24 -10.59 -5.39
N ALA A 91 -2.36 -10.19 -5.97
CA ALA A 91 -3.65 -10.85 -5.78
C ALA A 91 -3.86 -12.04 -6.71
N PHE A 92 -3.17 -12.07 -7.86
CA PHE A 92 -3.37 -13.08 -8.91
C PHE A 92 -2.09 -13.82 -9.32
N ALA A 93 -1.00 -13.73 -8.53
CA ALA A 93 0.12 -14.66 -8.70
C ALA A 93 -0.32 -16.08 -8.32
N ASP A 94 -0.06 -17.02 -9.24
CA ASP A 94 -0.28 -18.46 -9.13
C ASP A 94 0.39 -19.08 -7.89
#